data_AF-A0A1G4BS17-F1
#
_entry.id   AF-A0A1G4BS17-F1
#
_cell.length_a   1.000
_cell.length_b   1.000
_cell.length_c   1.000
_cell.angle_alpha   90.00
_cell.angle_beta   90.00
_cell.angle_gamma   90.00
#
_symmetry.space_group_name_H-M   'P 1'
#
loop_
_entity.id
_entity.type
_entity.pdbx_description
1 polymer ?
#
loop_
_entity_poly.entity_id
_entity_poly.type
_entity_poly.pdbx_seq_one_letter_code
_entity_poly.pdbx_strand_id
1 'polypeptide(L)'
;MSNRQSRGRTDQGDVGKGKSQRRQSPDSEYSTQWDAIACVLAQVHDRKTVEESFESTYRRIYKVVLIRREDKLFTDTIKWHEERLQVIWSKQKGRLIGAGGLDSGSQVRFLQGFLDVWMSYWEAISVLPDLLSYLERVTKRSLLNECMNIFLASITASGSSSGSVIDSIAFLTYSHVYVRPLQSDDPTIRVHDLAGSCYRVIDGLCEVGGKDSRPKFIDLIEKNYLERLRGYYQTSAEVLASQTSVVDFCSTIRRWLLEEECRCHVILPRHMDEDLQKLVVAVALEPHLDRIIRRDTQSVFKLLDDGTTGDLGIVYQTTKLAMEGPKILLKVMEEWLSAATGVLLGSSATAESKLLDLIRLDIKVYNLHGQALISDPDMEKIIITILVSQIKGSLSSSEGIEAWRNFEAGKLGSANEPVIVDRIRFYGSMIMREPEGEREN
;
A
#
# COMPACT_ATOMS: atom_id res chain seq x y z
N MET A 1 51.78 55.86 83.37
CA MET A 1 50.92 55.97 84.57
C MET A 1 49.75 56.91 84.24
N SER A 2 48.56 56.55 84.71
CA SER A 2 47.36 57.39 84.92
C SER A 2 46.54 57.90 83.72
N ASN A 3 45.46 57.14 83.48
CA ASN A 3 44.07 57.58 83.33
C ASN A 3 43.67 58.95 83.93
N ARG A 4 42.84 59.70 83.18
CA ARG A 4 41.56 60.34 83.61
C ARG A 4 40.97 61.13 82.42
N GLN A 5 39.91 60.64 81.76
CA GLN A 5 38.48 60.91 81.99
C GLN A 5 38.01 62.38 81.87
N SER A 6 37.27 62.66 80.79
CA SER A 6 36.03 63.48 80.77
C SER A 6 35.13 62.95 79.62
N ARG A 7 33.95 62.33 79.88
CA ARG A 7 32.59 62.92 79.90
C ARG A 7 32.45 64.13 78.94
N GLY A 8 31.51 64.22 77.99
CA GLY A 8 30.36 63.40 77.57
C GLY A 8 29.48 64.19 76.56
N ARG A 9 28.42 63.54 76.04
CA ARG A 9 27.31 63.98 75.14
C ARG A 9 27.58 63.94 73.62
N THR A 10 27.15 62.89 72.91
CA THR A 10 25.82 62.58 72.30
C THR A 10 25.44 63.48 71.12
N ASP A 11 25.46 62.93 69.90
CA ASP A 11 24.24 62.90 69.10
C ASP A 11 24.24 61.81 68.02
N GLN A 12 23.02 61.50 67.59
CA GLN A 12 22.50 60.38 66.81
C GLN A 12 23.17 60.09 65.45
N GLY A 13 23.09 58.82 65.05
CA GLY A 13 23.47 58.33 63.72
C GLY A 13 23.06 56.87 63.51
N ASP A 14 21.75 56.63 63.51
CA ASP A 14 21.15 55.39 63.03
C ASP A 14 21.37 55.27 61.51
N VAL A 15 22.18 54.29 61.09
CA VAL A 15 22.31 53.91 59.67
C VAL A 15 22.02 52.43 59.56
N GLY A 16 20.80 52.16 59.14
CA GLY A 16 20.25 50.84 58.89
C GLY A 16 21.12 49.99 57.98
N LYS A 17 21.34 48.75 58.41
CA LYS A 17 21.81 47.64 57.59
C LYS A 17 20.76 47.31 56.52
N GLY A 18 20.79 48.00 55.39
CA GLY A 18 20.18 47.54 54.16
C GLY A 18 20.92 46.31 53.65
N LYS A 19 20.36 45.12 53.85
CA LYS A 19 20.79 43.90 53.15
C LYS A 19 20.62 44.13 51.66
N SER A 20 21.70 44.44 50.96
CA SER A 20 21.75 44.47 49.50
C SER A 20 21.48 43.05 49.01
N GLN A 21 20.24 42.82 48.58
CA GLN A 21 19.79 41.59 47.96
C GLN A 21 20.52 41.50 46.62
N ARG A 22 21.63 40.74 46.63
CA ARG A 22 22.49 40.47 45.48
C ARG A 22 21.58 40.05 44.32
N ARG A 23 21.39 40.92 43.33
CA ARG A 23 20.60 40.61 42.13
C ARG A 23 21.18 39.34 41.52
N GLN A 24 20.42 38.25 41.56
CA GLN A 24 20.77 37.01 40.89
C GLN A 24 20.96 37.32 39.40
N SER A 25 21.97 36.72 38.77
CA SER A 25 22.14 36.90 37.33
C SER A 25 20.97 36.23 36.61
N PRO A 26 20.54 36.75 35.45
CA PRO A 26 19.46 36.15 34.65
C PRO A 26 19.71 34.66 34.36
N ASP A 27 20.98 34.26 34.23
CA ASP A 27 21.36 32.87 33.97
C ASP A 27 21.26 31.97 35.22
N SER A 28 21.56 32.49 36.42
CA SER A 28 21.36 31.71 37.66
C SER A 28 19.89 31.54 38.00
N GLU A 29 19.09 32.58 37.71
CA GLU A 29 17.64 32.53 37.87
C GLU A 29 17.01 31.53 36.88
N TYR A 30 17.46 31.52 35.62
CA TYR A 30 17.08 30.49 34.64
C TYR A 30 17.39 29.08 35.12
N SER A 31 18.63 28.80 35.55
CA SER A 31 19.04 27.47 36.02
C SER A 31 18.13 26.96 37.13
N THR A 32 17.82 27.82 38.10
CA THR A 32 16.97 27.47 39.24
C THR A 32 15.54 27.10 38.79
N GLN A 33 14.98 27.81 37.81
CA GLN A 33 13.65 27.47 37.27
C GLN A 33 13.70 26.21 36.41
N TRP A 34 14.73 26.06 35.59
CA TRP A 34 14.95 24.88 34.75
C TRP A 34 15.06 23.60 35.57
N ASP A 35 15.87 23.59 36.63
CA ASP A 35 16.07 22.40 37.48
C ASP A 35 14.75 21.93 38.11
N ALA A 36 13.90 22.88 38.53
CA ALA A 36 12.58 22.57 39.06
C ALA A 36 11.64 22.01 37.98
N ILE A 37 11.63 22.60 36.77
CA ILE A 37 10.82 22.11 35.64
C ILE A 37 11.30 20.70 35.23
N ALA A 38 12.60 20.48 35.11
CA ALA A 38 13.19 19.19 34.78
C ALA A 38 12.86 18.12 35.84
N CYS A 39 12.76 18.50 37.12
CA CYS A 39 12.30 17.60 38.18
C CYS A 39 10.83 17.18 37.97
N VAL A 40 9.95 18.11 37.61
CA VAL A 40 8.54 17.79 37.28
C VAL A 40 8.46 16.91 36.04
N LEU A 41 9.23 17.20 34.99
CA LEU A 41 9.30 16.34 33.79
C LEU A 41 9.77 14.92 34.13
N ALA A 42 10.74 14.78 35.04
CA ALA A 42 11.18 13.48 35.53
C ALA A 42 10.08 12.73 36.30
N GLN A 43 9.31 13.43 37.14
CA GLN A 43 8.17 12.84 37.87
C GLN A 43 7.09 12.31 36.93
N VAL A 44 6.77 13.07 35.88
CA VAL A 44 5.81 12.66 34.82
C VAL A 44 6.32 11.40 34.11
N HIS A 45 7.59 11.35 33.74
CA HIS A 45 8.19 10.19 33.08
C HIS A 45 8.34 8.96 33.99
N ASP A 46 8.47 9.14 35.30
CA ASP A 46 8.55 8.04 36.27
C ASP A 46 7.16 7.56 36.74
N ARG A 47 6.07 8.09 36.16
CA ARG A 47 4.67 7.82 36.56
C ARG A 47 4.42 8.00 38.06
N LYS A 48 5.18 8.88 38.71
CA LYS A 48 4.92 9.28 40.09
C LYS A 48 3.78 10.30 40.07
N THR A 49 2.90 10.26 41.07
CA THR A 49 1.95 11.35 41.31
C THR A 49 2.73 12.65 41.31
N VAL A 50 2.41 13.57 40.40
CA VAL A 50 3.10 14.86 40.29
C VAL A 50 2.94 15.56 41.64
N GLU A 51 4.05 15.71 42.37
CA GLU A 51 4.03 16.27 43.73
C GLU A 51 3.85 17.78 43.68
N GLU A 52 4.28 18.42 42.58
CA GLU A 52 4.05 19.83 42.31
C GLU A 52 2.69 20.08 41.65
N SER A 53 1.99 21.13 42.10
CA SER A 53 0.76 21.59 41.45
C SER A 53 1.02 22.09 40.04
N PHE A 54 0.08 21.87 39.10
CA PHE A 54 0.13 22.48 37.76
C PHE A 54 0.33 24.01 37.81
N GLU A 55 -0.22 24.67 38.84
CA GLU A 55 -0.07 26.10 39.04
C GLU A 55 1.38 26.52 39.37
N SER A 56 2.10 25.75 40.18
CA SER A 56 3.50 26.05 40.49
C SER A 56 4.37 25.93 39.24
N THR A 57 4.18 24.89 38.43
CA THR A 57 4.88 24.75 37.15
C THR A 57 4.56 25.91 36.20
N TYR A 58 3.29 26.29 36.09
CA TYR A 58 2.88 27.45 35.28
C TYR A 58 3.59 28.74 35.71
N ARG A 59 3.63 29.04 37.01
CA ARG A 59 4.31 30.23 37.55
C ARG A 59 5.82 30.20 37.26
N ARG A 60 6.45 29.02 37.28
CA ARG A 60 7.89 28.87 36.93
C ARG A 60 8.13 29.19 35.46
N ILE A 61 7.29 28.67 34.54
CA ILE A 61 7.38 28.97 33.10
C ILE A 61 7.18 30.47 32.87
N TYR A 62 6.19 31.08 33.52
CA TYR A 62 5.94 32.52 33.41
C TYR A 62 7.18 33.35 33.78
N LYS A 63 7.89 32.98 34.86
CA LYS A 63 9.14 33.64 35.24
C LYS A 63 10.24 33.49 34.19
N VAL A 64 10.37 32.31 33.57
CA VAL A 64 11.36 32.07 32.50
C VAL A 64 11.05 32.90 31.25
N VAL A 65 9.77 33.04 30.89
CA VAL A 65 9.35 33.93 29.80
C VAL A 65 9.60 35.40 30.14
N LEU A 66 9.40 35.81 31.41
CA LEU A 66 9.65 37.18 31.85
C LEU A 66 11.12 37.60 31.67
N ILE A 67 12.06 36.66 31.89
CA ILE A 67 13.50 36.87 31.66
C ILE A 67 13.93 36.70 30.19
N ARG A 68 12.98 36.53 29.26
CA ARG A 68 13.19 36.38 27.81
C ARG A 68 14.08 35.18 27.42
N ARG A 69 13.86 34.03 28.06
CA ARG A 69 14.58 32.78 27.82
C ARG A 69 13.66 31.64 27.35
N GLU A 70 12.52 31.97 26.76
CA GLU A 70 11.52 31.02 26.26
C GLU A 70 12.08 30.03 25.22
N ASP A 71 12.87 30.51 24.26
CA ASP A 71 13.48 29.65 23.22
C ASP A 71 14.48 28.67 23.80
N LYS A 72 15.22 29.12 24.84
CA LYS A 72 16.17 28.28 25.55
C LYS A 72 15.44 27.19 26.33
N LEU A 73 14.37 27.55 27.06
CA LEU A 73 13.53 26.59 27.78
C LEU A 73 12.93 25.56 26.83
N PHE A 74 12.43 26.00 25.68
CA PHE A 74 11.91 25.11 24.65
C PHE A 74 12.99 24.13 24.19
N THR A 75 14.16 24.62 23.79
CA THR A 75 15.28 23.79 23.30
C THR A 75 15.78 22.81 24.36
N ASP A 76 15.96 23.27 25.60
CA ASP A 76 16.42 22.43 26.71
C ASP A 76 15.38 21.33 27.04
N THR A 77 14.07 21.64 26.93
CA THR A 77 12.98 20.65 27.11
C THR A 77 13.05 19.56 26.04
N ILE A 78 13.22 19.93 24.78
CA ILE A 78 13.35 19.00 23.65
C ILE A 78 14.57 18.09 23.84
N LYS A 79 15.73 18.68 24.16
CA LYS A 79 16.96 17.93 24.42
C LYS A 79 16.81 16.97 25.61
N TRP A 80 16.15 17.40 26.68
CA TRP A 80 15.87 16.55 27.83
C TRP A 80 15.02 15.34 27.44
N HIS A 81 13.99 15.53 26.60
CA HIS A 81 13.17 14.42 26.09
C HIS A 81 13.95 13.46 25.18
N GLU A 82 14.87 13.98 24.37
CA GLU A 82 15.78 13.17 23.55
C GLU A 82 16.68 12.27 24.43
N GLU A 83 17.36 12.86 25.42
CA GLU A 83 18.19 12.13 26.37
C GLU A 83 17.37 11.09 27.15
N ARG A 84 16.16 11.45 27.59
CA ARG A 84 15.26 10.55 28.30
C ARG A 84 14.81 9.38 27.43
N LEU A 85 14.50 9.63 26.16
CA LEU A 85 14.12 8.59 25.20
C LEU A 85 15.28 7.61 24.98
N GLN A 86 16.53 8.07 24.90
CA GLN A 86 17.70 7.19 24.82
C GLN A 86 17.85 6.29 26.05
N VAL A 87 17.51 6.77 27.24
CA VAL A 87 17.50 5.97 28.48
C VAL A 87 16.40 4.91 28.43
N ILE A 88 15.19 5.25 27.96
CA ILE A 88 14.09 4.30 27.79
C ILE A 88 14.49 3.20 26.79
N TRP A 89 15.05 3.60 25.64
CA TRP A 89 15.59 2.67 24.65
C TRP A 89 16.67 1.79 25.25
N SER A 90 17.61 2.32 26.03
CA SER A 90 18.69 1.52 26.64
C SER A 90 18.17 0.48 27.63
N LYS A 91 17.16 0.84 28.45
CA LYS A 91 16.49 -0.10 29.37
C LYS A 91 15.79 -1.23 28.61
N GLN A 92 15.21 -0.90 27.46
CA GLN A 92 14.50 -1.87 26.63
C GLN A 92 15.44 -2.64 25.70
N LYS A 93 16.58 -2.07 25.31
CA LYS A 93 17.62 -2.72 24.51
C LYS A 93 18.15 -3.98 25.18
N GLY A 94 18.23 -4.00 26.52
CA GLY A 94 18.52 -5.21 27.28
C GLY A 94 17.49 -6.33 27.10
N ARG A 95 16.22 -5.99 26.83
CA ARG A 95 15.14 -6.95 26.50
C ARG A 95 15.08 -7.27 24.99
N LEU A 96 15.51 -6.34 24.14
CA LEU A 96 15.52 -6.45 22.67
C LEU A 96 16.76 -7.18 22.11
N ILE A 97 17.94 -7.08 22.73
CA ILE A 97 19.18 -7.77 22.27
C ILE A 97 19.05 -9.29 22.45
N GLY A 98 18.34 -9.75 23.48
CA GLY A 98 17.98 -11.17 23.62
C GLY A 98 16.99 -11.67 22.57
N ALA A 99 16.47 -10.77 21.73
CA ALA A 99 15.47 -11.05 20.70
C ALA A 99 16.01 -11.06 19.26
N GLY A 100 17.33 -11.04 19.05
CA GLY A 100 17.95 -11.14 17.72
C GLY A 100 17.85 -12.52 17.05
N GLY A 101 17.26 -13.51 17.71
CA GLY A 101 17.01 -14.83 17.14
C GLY A 101 15.81 -14.83 16.20
N LEU A 102 15.81 -15.69 15.19
CA LEU A 102 14.65 -16.00 14.33
C LEU A 102 13.58 -16.88 15.01
N ASP A 103 13.67 -17.05 16.34
CA ASP A 103 12.66 -17.78 17.09
C ASP A 103 11.38 -16.93 17.22
N SER A 104 10.21 -17.56 17.34
CA SER A 104 8.96 -16.81 17.37
C SER A 104 8.79 -15.98 18.65
N GLY A 105 9.48 -16.35 19.74
CA GLY A 105 9.36 -15.70 21.04
C GLY A 105 10.12 -14.37 21.12
N SER A 106 11.27 -14.29 20.48
CA SER A 106 12.09 -13.09 20.35
C SER A 106 11.37 -12.01 19.53
N GLN A 107 10.74 -12.39 18.43
CA GLN A 107 10.11 -11.46 17.49
C GLN A 107 8.88 -10.79 18.11
N VAL A 108 8.05 -11.55 18.82
CA VAL A 108 6.93 -11.01 19.61
C VAL A 108 7.44 -10.04 20.68
N ARG A 109 8.52 -10.40 21.40
CA ARG A 109 9.14 -9.52 22.41
C ARG A 109 9.69 -8.24 21.80
N PHE A 110 10.22 -8.30 20.58
CA PHE A 110 10.72 -7.12 19.87
C PHE A 110 9.59 -6.15 19.53
N LEU A 111 8.53 -6.61 18.86
CA LEU A 111 7.40 -5.77 18.48
C LEU A 111 6.65 -5.23 19.70
N GLN A 112 6.43 -6.07 20.72
CA GLN A 112 5.85 -5.64 21.98
C GLN A 112 6.75 -4.61 22.68
N GLY A 113 8.07 -4.83 22.69
CA GLY A 113 9.03 -3.91 23.29
C GLY A 113 9.01 -2.53 22.60
N PHE A 114 8.85 -2.48 21.28
CA PHE A 114 8.62 -1.23 20.55
C PHE A 114 7.35 -0.52 21.03
N LEU A 115 6.23 -1.24 21.10
CA LEU A 115 4.95 -0.68 21.54
C LEU A 115 5.01 -0.20 22.99
N ASP A 116 5.68 -0.95 23.88
CA ASP A 116 5.87 -0.57 25.28
C ASP A 116 6.69 0.74 25.41
N VAL A 117 7.73 0.90 24.58
CA VAL A 117 8.53 2.13 24.51
C VAL A 117 7.66 3.29 24.05
N TRP A 118 6.90 3.10 22.97
CA TRP A 118 5.99 4.13 22.46
C TRP A 118 4.93 4.52 23.48
N MET A 119 4.22 3.56 24.06
CA MET A 119 3.16 3.83 25.04
C MET A 119 3.69 4.55 26.28
N SER A 120 4.84 4.10 26.81
CA SER A 120 5.48 4.77 27.95
C SER A 120 5.91 6.19 27.63
N TYR A 121 6.39 6.44 26.41
CA TYR A 121 6.79 7.77 25.98
C TYR A 121 5.57 8.67 25.72
N TRP A 122 4.57 8.17 25.00
CA TRP A 122 3.31 8.83 24.67
C TRP A 122 2.57 9.31 25.92
N GLU A 123 2.38 8.44 26.91
CA GLU A 123 1.74 8.81 28.17
C GLU A 123 2.41 10.02 28.81
N ALA A 124 3.75 10.07 28.81
CA ALA A 124 4.48 11.18 29.40
C ALA A 124 4.40 12.47 28.55
N ILE A 125 4.49 12.38 27.22
CA ILE A 125 4.46 13.56 26.36
C ILE A 125 3.04 14.12 26.16
N SER A 126 2.01 13.28 26.29
CA SER A 126 0.60 13.69 26.12
C SER A 126 0.13 14.72 27.15
N VAL A 127 0.80 14.80 28.31
CA VAL A 127 0.53 15.77 29.38
C VAL A 127 1.23 17.11 29.14
N LEU A 128 2.22 17.17 28.24
CA LEU A 128 3.02 18.38 28.01
C LEU A 128 2.22 19.58 27.50
N PRO A 129 1.26 19.43 26.57
CA PRO A 129 0.45 20.56 26.12
C PRO A 129 -0.29 21.24 27.27
N ASP A 130 -0.74 20.47 28.27
CA ASP A 130 -1.41 21.02 29.47
C ASP A 130 -0.40 21.62 30.45
N LEU A 131 0.66 20.87 30.75
CA LEU A 131 1.69 21.25 31.74
C LEU A 131 2.49 22.48 31.30
N LEU A 132 2.82 22.57 30.02
CA LEU A 132 3.66 23.61 29.42
C LEU A 132 2.87 24.53 28.46
N SER A 133 1.54 24.58 28.61
CA SER A 133 0.62 25.37 27.75
C SER A 133 1.01 26.84 27.56
N TYR A 134 1.60 27.48 28.57
CA TYR A 134 2.06 28.86 28.46
C TYR A 134 3.27 28.99 27.54
N LEU A 135 4.20 28.04 27.60
CA LEU A 135 5.38 28.02 26.74
C LEU A 135 4.96 27.85 25.27
N GLU A 136 4.08 26.90 24.97
CA GLU A 136 3.57 26.68 23.61
C GLU A 136 2.83 27.91 23.05
N ARG A 137 2.06 28.61 23.89
CA ARG A 137 1.37 29.85 23.47
C ARG A 137 2.33 30.98 23.12
N VAL A 138 3.44 31.10 23.84
CA VAL A 138 4.45 32.15 23.62
C VAL A 138 5.31 31.82 22.41
N THR A 139 5.81 30.59 22.30
CA THR A 139 6.67 30.17 21.18
C THR A 139 5.89 29.87 19.91
N LYS A 140 4.57 29.66 20.01
CA LYS A 140 3.68 29.21 18.92
C LYS A 140 4.14 27.89 18.29
N ARG A 141 4.82 27.05 19.08
CA ARG A 141 5.33 25.73 18.67
C ARG A 141 4.71 24.66 19.56
N SER A 142 4.31 23.55 18.94
CA SER A 142 3.83 22.38 19.67
C SER A 142 5.02 21.55 20.14
N LEU A 143 5.17 21.41 21.46
CA LEU A 143 6.12 20.49 22.09
C LEU A 143 5.76 19.05 21.79
N LEU A 144 4.47 18.73 21.74
CA LEU A 144 3.99 17.39 21.41
C LEU A 144 4.49 16.96 20.02
N ASN A 145 4.33 17.82 19.00
CA ASN A 145 4.79 17.51 17.64
C ASN A 145 6.32 17.35 17.58
N GLU A 146 7.06 18.20 18.30
CA GLU A 146 8.52 18.11 18.36
C GLU A 146 8.98 16.83 19.08
N CYS A 147 8.32 16.42 20.15
CA CYS A 147 8.60 15.15 20.84
C CYS A 147 8.27 13.94 19.95
N MET A 148 7.18 14.00 19.19
CA MET A 148 6.86 12.97 18.19
C MET A 148 7.94 12.90 17.09
N ASN A 149 8.48 14.04 16.65
CA ASN A 149 9.62 14.08 15.72
C ASN A 149 10.90 13.48 16.30
N ILE A 150 11.19 13.73 17.58
CA ILE A 150 12.32 13.09 18.28
C ILE A 150 12.14 11.57 18.28
N PHE A 151 10.93 11.09 18.57
CA PHE A 151 10.64 9.65 18.55
C PHE A 151 10.84 9.07 17.16
N LEU A 152 10.29 9.71 16.14
CA LEU A 152 10.45 9.33 14.73
C LEU A 152 11.93 9.29 14.31
N ALA A 153 12.69 10.33 14.67
CA ALA A 153 14.13 10.38 14.42
C ALA A 153 14.85 9.20 15.09
N SER A 154 14.47 8.83 16.33
CA SER A 154 15.09 7.72 17.04
C SER A 154 14.88 6.34 16.38
N ILE A 155 13.73 6.13 15.73
CA ILE A 155 13.41 4.85 15.07
C ILE A 155 13.96 4.76 13.65
N THR A 156 14.17 5.91 12.99
CA THR A 156 14.81 6.02 11.66
C THR A 156 16.33 6.02 11.72
N ALA A 157 16.92 6.40 12.86
CA ALA A 157 18.37 6.42 13.02
C ALA A 157 18.97 5.01 12.90
N SER A 158 19.77 4.80 11.86
CA SER A 158 20.55 3.57 11.70
C SER A 158 21.66 3.52 12.74
N GLY A 159 21.60 2.55 13.65
CA GLY A 159 22.73 2.24 14.52
C GLY A 159 23.90 1.64 13.72
N SER A 160 25.14 1.87 14.16
CA SER A 160 26.35 1.49 13.42
C SER A 160 26.60 -0.02 13.21
N SER A 161 25.68 -0.90 13.60
CA SER A 161 25.86 -2.37 13.47
C SER A 161 24.56 -3.19 13.38
N SER A 162 23.40 -2.61 13.67
CA SER A 162 22.08 -3.22 13.54
C SER A 162 21.19 -2.18 12.85
N GLY A 163 20.58 -2.51 11.71
CA GLY A 163 19.75 -1.60 10.92
C GLY A 163 18.66 -0.87 11.74
N SER A 164 17.92 0.04 11.09
CA SER A 164 16.92 0.84 11.82
C SER A 164 15.85 -0.05 12.48
N VAL A 165 15.16 0.50 13.49
CA VAL A 165 14.04 -0.21 14.16
C VAL A 165 12.95 -0.54 13.13
N ILE A 166 12.74 0.37 12.18
CA ILE A 166 11.79 0.22 11.07
C ILE A 166 12.19 -0.94 10.17
N ASP A 167 13.48 -1.06 9.81
CA ASP A 167 13.96 -2.18 8.99
C ASP A 167 13.74 -3.52 9.68
N SER A 168 13.90 -3.54 11.01
CA SER A 168 13.63 -4.73 11.81
C SER A 168 12.14 -5.08 11.80
N ILE A 169 11.25 -4.10 11.97
CA ILE A 169 9.79 -4.31 11.87
C ILE A 169 9.40 -4.81 10.47
N ALA A 170 9.93 -4.19 9.41
CA ALA A 170 9.68 -4.58 8.03
C ALA A 170 10.20 -5.99 7.73
N PHE A 171 11.40 -6.33 8.19
CA PHE A 171 11.98 -7.67 8.05
C PHE A 171 11.15 -8.73 8.78
N LEU A 172 10.74 -8.46 10.02
CA LEU A 172 9.92 -9.39 10.81
C LEU A 172 8.55 -9.61 10.16
N THR A 173 7.93 -8.54 9.67
CA THR A 173 6.66 -8.59 8.95
C THR A 173 6.81 -9.47 7.70
N TYR A 174 7.81 -9.19 6.86
CA TYR A 174 8.08 -9.99 5.66
C TYR A 174 8.34 -11.47 5.99
N SER A 175 9.16 -11.75 7.00
CA SER A 175 9.53 -13.12 7.40
C SER A 175 8.30 -13.94 7.82
N HIS A 176 7.40 -13.37 8.62
CA HIS A 176 6.17 -14.05 9.03
C HIS A 176 5.15 -14.21 7.92
N VAL A 177 5.03 -13.21 7.06
CA VAL A 177 4.03 -13.22 5.98
C VAL A 177 4.41 -14.19 4.87
N TYR A 178 5.67 -14.22 4.41
CA TYR A 178 6.06 -14.96 3.20
C TYR A 178 6.98 -16.15 3.43
N VAL A 179 7.82 -16.14 4.47
CA VAL A 179 8.84 -17.20 4.69
C VAL A 179 8.30 -18.33 5.56
N ARG A 180 7.44 -18.02 6.54
CA ARG A 180 6.81 -19.03 7.38
C ARG A 180 5.27 -18.87 7.39
N PRO A 181 4.59 -19.08 6.24
CA PRO A 181 3.14 -18.97 6.20
C PRO A 181 2.53 -20.10 7.04
N LEU A 182 1.76 -19.72 8.07
CA LEU A 182 0.80 -20.54 8.82
C LEU A 182 1.07 -22.05 8.85
N GLN A 183 2.03 -22.47 9.67
CA GLN A 183 1.92 -23.74 10.40
C GLN A 183 1.46 -23.38 11.82
N SER A 184 0.18 -23.64 12.11
CA SER A 184 -0.45 -23.30 13.39
C SER A 184 0.24 -24.00 14.55
N ASP A 185 0.72 -23.20 15.51
CA ASP A 185 0.43 -23.29 16.94
C ASP A 185 0.92 -22.00 17.63
N ASP A 186 0.10 -20.94 17.60
CA ASP A 186 -0.05 -19.80 18.55
C ASP A 186 1.12 -18.83 18.91
N PRO A 187 2.01 -18.41 17.99
CA PRO A 187 2.62 -17.07 18.09
C PRO A 187 2.51 -16.20 16.82
N THR A 188 2.16 -16.75 15.66
CA THR A 188 2.17 -16.06 14.36
C THR A 188 1.08 -14.98 14.26
N ILE A 189 -0.14 -15.27 14.75
CA ILE A 189 -1.26 -14.31 14.76
C ILE A 189 -0.90 -13.07 15.58
N ARG A 190 -0.28 -13.27 16.76
CA ARG A 190 0.18 -12.17 17.61
C ARG A 190 1.23 -11.30 16.91
N VAL A 191 2.11 -11.87 16.09
CA VAL A 191 3.09 -11.08 15.33
C VAL A 191 2.41 -10.16 14.32
N HIS A 192 1.37 -10.62 13.60
CA HIS A 192 0.64 -9.77 12.66
C HIS A 192 -0.08 -8.62 13.35
N ASP A 193 -0.78 -8.89 14.45
CA ASP A 193 -1.50 -7.86 15.21
C ASP A 193 -0.54 -6.81 15.80
N LEU A 194 0.60 -7.27 16.31
CA LEU A 194 1.66 -6.40 16.83
C LEU A 194 2.31 -5.59 15.72
N ALA A 195 2.67 -6.22 14.60
CA ALA A 195 3.24 -5.53 13.44
C ALA A 195 2.30 -4.45 12.91
N GLY A 196 1.01 -4.78 12.74
CA GLY A 196 -0.01 -3.80 12.33
C GLY A 196 -0.15 -2.65 13.33
N SER A 197 -0.05 -2.94 14.64
CA SER A 197 -0.02 -1.90 15.67
C SER A 197 1.21 -1.01 15.58
N CYS A 198 2.38 -1.59 15.31
CA CYS A 198 3.61 -0.83 15.08
C CYS A 198 3.48 0.09 13.87
N TYR A 199 2.97 -0.41 12.74
CA TYR A 199 2.74 0.40 11.53
C TYR A 199 1.74 1.53 11.75
N ARG A 200 0.68 1.32 12.56
CA ARG A 200 -0.27 2.39 12.92
C ARG A 200 0.39 3.51 13.74
N VAL A 201 1.22 3.16 14.72
CA VAL A 201 2.00 4.14 15.51
C VAL A 201 2.91 4.96 14.58
N ILE A 202 3.62 4.23 13.72
CA ILE A 202 4.50 4.77 12.70
C ILE A 202 3.78 5.76 11.77
N ASP A 203 2.60 5.42 11.25
CA ASP A 203 1.86 6.25 10.31
C ASP A 203 1.37 7.53 11.03
N GLY A 204 0.87 7.40 12.26
CA GLY A 204 0.50 8.54 13.09
C GLY A 204 1.66 9.50 13.38
N LEU A 205 2.86 8.97 13.62
CA LEU A 205 4.07 9.79 13.77
C LEU A 205 4.41 10.57 12.48
N CYS A 206 4.20 9.95 11.32
CA CYS A 206 4.46 10.57 10.02
C CYS A 206 3.47 11.67 9.68
N GLU A 207 2.21 11.54 10.08
CA GLU A 207 1.20 12.59 9.90
C GLU A 207 1.55 13.85 10.68
N VAL A 208 2.11 13.68 11.88
CA VAL A 208 2.49 14.77 12.77
C VAL A 208 3.79 15.44 12.33
N GLY A 209 4.75 14.67 11.83
CA GLY A 209 6.09 15.17 11.50
C GLY A 209 6.18 16.13 10.31
N GLY A 210 5.03 16.54 9.76
CA GLY A 210 4.93 17.49 8.67
C GLY A 210 5.28 16.89 7.30
N LYS A 211 5.18 17.73 6.27
CA LYS A 211 5.26 17.31 4.86
C LYS A 211 6.60 16.70 4.46
N ASP A 212 7.69 16.98 5.17
CA ASP A 212 9.04 16.51 4.82
C ASP A 212 9.42 15.19 5.48
N SER A 213 8.73 14.79 6.55
CA SER A 213 9.03 13.57 7.32
C SER A 213 8.33 12.35 6.75
N ARG A 214 7.09 12.51 6.27
CA ARG A 214 6.28 11.44 5.66
C ARG A 214 6.96 10.81 4.43
N PRO A 215 7.45 11.55 3.43
CA PRO A 215 8.04 10.95 2.23
C PRO A 215 9.32 10.16 2.52
N LYS A 216 10.19 10.67 3.39
CA LYS A 216 11.44 9.99 3.77
C LYS A 216 11.19 8.66 4.48
N PHE A 217 10.13 8.64 5.27
CA PHE A 217 9.76 7.48 6.04
C PHE A 217 9.05 6.42 5.19
N ILE A 218 8.10 6.85 4.35
CA ILE A 218 7.48 6.00 3.33
C ILE A 218 8.58 5.38 2.47
N ASP A 219 9.50 6.19 1.95
CA ASP A 219 10.65 5.70 1.18
C ASP A 219 11.47 4.64 1.90
N LEU A 220 11.67 4.75 3.22
CA LEU A 220 12.49 3.81 3.99
C LEU A 220 11.78 2.46 4.16
N ILE A 221 10.50 2.47 4.55
CA ILE A 221 9.70 1.24 4.65
C ILE A 221 9.53 0.62 3.27
N GLU A 222 9.08 1.44 2.32
CA GLU A 222 8.67 1.00 1.00
C GLU A 222 9.86 0.38 0.27
N LYS A 223 11.01 1.06 0.21
CA LYS A 223 12.19 0.49 -0.49
C LYS A 223 12.65 -0.83 0.12
N ASN A 224 12.74 -0.91 1.45
CA ASN A 224 13.26 -2.12 2.10
C ASN A 224 12.26 -3.29 2.07
N TYR A 225 10.97 -3.01 2.17
CA TYR A 225 9.92 -4.03 2.14
C TYR A 225 9.61 -4.48 0.72
N LEU A 226 9.41 -3.53 -0.21
CA LEU A 226 9.12 -3.82 -1.62
C LEU A 226 10.29 -4.54 -2.31
N GLU A 227 11.55 -4.22 -2.00
CA GLU A 227 12.69 -4.92 -2.60
C GLU A 227 12.76 -6.40 -2.19
N ARG A 228 12.43 -6.70 -0.92
CA ARG A 228 12.32 -8.10 -0.46
C ARG A 228 11.17 -8.81 -1.15
N LEU A 229 10.02 -8.14 -1.26
CA LEU A 229 8.85 -8.67 -1.96
C LEU A 229 9.08 -8.91 -3.44
N ARG A 230 9.82 -8.01 -4.11
CA ARG A 230 10.24 -8.17 -5.50
C ARG A 230 10.97 -9.50 -5.68
N GLY A 231 11.95 -9.80 -4.83
CA GLY A 231 12.68 -11.07 -4.89
C GLY A 231 11.78 -12.29 -4.66
N TYR A 232 10.83 -12.21 -3.71
CA TYR A 232 9.87 -13.28 -3.45
C TYR A 232 8.97 -13.56 -4.65
N TYR A 233 8.33 -12.52 -5.19
CA TYR A 233 7.40 -12.65 -6.30
C TYR A 233 8.10 -13.03 -7.59
N GLN A 234 9.31 -12.53 -7.84
CA GLN A 234 10.09 -12.92 -9.02
C GLN A 234 10.40 -14.42 -9.00
N THR A 235 10.86 -14.94 -7.86
CA THR A 235 11.17 -16.37 -7.70
C THR A 235 9.90 -17.22 -7.78
N SER A 236 8.85 -16.81 -7.07
CA SER A 236 7.59 -17.55 -7.00
C SER A 236 6.86 -17.57 -8.34
N ALA A 237 6.87 -16.45 -9.06
CA ALA A 237 6.24 -16.35 -10.37
C ALA A 237 6.98 -17.15 -11.44
N GLU A 238 8.31 -17.21 -11.42
CA GLU A 238 9.07 -18.05 -12.35
C GLU A 238 8.73 -19.55 -12.16
N VAL A 239 8.67 -20.01 -10.90
CA VAL A 239 8.26 -21.38 -10.57
C VAL A 239 6.83 -21.64 -11.03
N LEU A 240 5.90 -20.76 -10.66
CA LEU A 240 4.48 -20.87 -11.04
C LEU A 240 4.30 -20.91 -12.57
N ALA A 241 4.94 -19.98 -13.27
CA ALA A 241 4.91 -19.89 -14.73
C ALA A 241 5.39 -21.20 -15.38
N SER A 242 6.43 -21.83 -14.84
CA SER A 242 6.97 -23.07 -15.39
C SER A 242 6.07 -24.29 -15.20
N GLN A 243 5.22 -24.32 -14.17
CA GLN A 243 4.50 -25.52 -13.73
C GLN A 243 2.99 -25.53 -13.99
N THR A 244 2.38 -24.38 -14.27
CA THR A 244 0.91 -24.23 -14.28
C THR A 244 0.35 -23.84 -15.64
N SER A 245 -0.96 -24.07 -15.83
CA SER A 245 -1.71 -23.61 -17.00
C SER A 245 -1.90 -22.10 -16.99
N VAL A 246 -2.30 -21.51 -18.12
CA VAL A 246 -2.61 -20.07 -18.19
C VAL A 246 -3.70 -19.63 -17.20
N VAL A 247 -4.72 -20.47 -16.99
CA VAL A 247 -5.85 -20.19 -16.08
C VAL A 247 -5.40 -20.22 -14.63
N ASP A 248 -4.67 -21.26 -14.24
CA ASP A 248 -4.16 -21.42 -12.87
C ASP A 248 -3.16 -20.33 -12.52
N PHE A 249 -2.31 -19.96 -13.50
CA PHE A 249 -1.38 -18.85 -13.36
C PHE A 249 -2.13 -17.54 -13.11
N CYS A 250 -3.08 -17.17 -13.99
CA CYS A 250 -3.86 -15.94 -13.85
C CYS A 250 -4.66 -15.90 -12.54
N SER A 251 -5.29 -17.02 -12.17
CA SER A 251 -6.04 -17.16 -10.91
C SER A 251 -5.14 -16.96 -9.70
N THR A 252 -3.91 -17.51 -9.74
CA THR A 252 -2.95 -17.37 -8.65
C THR A 252 -2.43 -15.94 -8.53
N ILE A 253 -2.15 -15.25 -9.63
CA ILE A 253 -1.77 -13.83 -9.62
C ILE A 253 -2.88 -12.98 -9.00
N ARG A 254 -4.15 -13.20 -9.38
CA ARG A 254 -5.29 -12.51 -8.79
C ARG A 254 -5.43 -12.77 -7.29
N ARG A 255 -5.21 -14.01 -6.87
CA ARG A 255 -5.18 -14.37 -5.45
C ARG A 255 -4.07 -13.61 -4.72
N TRP A 256 -2.86 -13.52 -5.29
CA TRP A 256 -1.78 -12.74 -4.67
C TRP A 256 -2.12 -11.26 -4.55
N LEU A 257 -2.74 -10.66 -5.57
CA LEU A 257 -3.20 -9.26 -5.50
C LEU A 257 -4.22 -9.05 -4.36
N LEU A 258 -5.20 -9.94 -4.23
CA LEU A 258 -6.19 -9.89 -3.16
C LEU A 258 -5.55 -10.13 -1.77
N GLU A 259 -4.56 -11.02 -1.68
CA GLU A 259 -3.82 -11.24 -0.44
C GLU A 259 -3.03 -9.99 -0.02
N GLU A 260 -2.40 -9.28 -0.95
CA GLU A 260 -1.72 -8.00 -0.67
C GLU A 260 -2.71 -6.90 -0.24
N GLU A 261 -3.85 -6.78 -0.92
CA GLU A 261 -4.92 -5.86 -0.52
C GLU A 261 -5.38 -6.13 0.93
N CYS A 262 -5.62 -7.41 1.26
CA CYS A 262 -5.93 -7.85 2.62
C CYS A 262 -4.81 -7.53 3.62
N ARG A 263 -3.54 -7.70 3.23
CA ARG A 263 -2.38 -7.36 4.08
C ARG A 263 -2.32 -5.86 4.38
N CYS A 264 -2.61 -5.00 3.41
CA CYS A 264 -2.76 -3.55 3.61
C CYS A 264 -3.96 -3.17 4.49
N HIS A 265 -4.96 -4.05 4.61
CA HIS A 265 -6.09 -3.81 5.48
C HIS A 265 -5.83 -4.16 6.94
N VAL A 266 -4.95 -5.13 7.21
CA VAL A 266 -4.76 -5.71 8.55
C VAL A 266 -3.40 -5.33 9.16
N ILE A 267 -2.33 -5.36 8.36
CA ILE A 267 -0.94 -5.31 8.83
C ILE A 267 -0.21 -4.08 8.27
N LEU A 268 -0.16 -3.94 6.95
CA LEU A 268 0.63 -2.91 6.27
C LEU A 268 -0.13 -1.57 6.22
N PRO A 269 0.59 -0.44 6.06
CA PRO A 269 -0.05 0.85 5.82
C PRO A 269 -0.91 0.85 4.54
N ARG A 270 -2.11 1.43 4.61
CA ARG A 270 -3.08 1.45 3.48
C ARG A 270 -2.56 2.14 2.23
N HIS A 271 -1.69 3.13 2.37
CA HIS A 271 -1.14 3.86 1.22
C HIS A 271 -0.20 3.01 0.36
N MET A 272 0.27 1.84 0.85
CA MET A 272 1.14 0.94 0.09
C MET A 272 0.38 0.03 -0.89
N ASP A 273 -0.96 0.01 -0.85
CA ASP A 273 -1.78 -0.90 -1.66
C ASP A 273 -1.51 -0.73 -3.17
N GLU A 274 -1.51 0.51 -3.66
CA GLU A 274 -1.28 0.79 -5.08
C GLU A 274 0.13 0.37 -5.52
N ASP A 275 1.16 0.63 -4.71
CA ASP A 275 2.54 0.29 -5.02
C ASP A 275 2.80 -1.22 -4.97
N LEU A 276 2.14 -1.93 -4.04
CA LEU A 276 2.19 -3.40 -3.97
C LEU A 276 1.49 -4.03 -5.17
N GLN A 277 0.32 -3.55 -5.56
CA GLN A 277 -0.38 -4.04 -6.75
C GLN A 277 0.48 -3.84 -8.01
N LYS A 278 1.05 -2.64 -8.20
CA LYS A 278 1.97 -2.36 -9.30
C LYS A 278 3.19 -3.26 -9.28
N LEU A 279 3.78 -3.52 -8.10
CA LEU A 279 4.92 -4.40 -7.96
C LEU A 279 4.59 -5.84 -8.35
N VAL A 280 3.47 -6.39 -7.86
CA VAL A 280 3.04 -7.75 -8.20
C VAL A 280 2.78 -7.86 -9.71
N VAL A 281 2.11 -6.89 -10.32
CA VAL A 281 1.87 -6.89 -11.77
C VAL A 281 3.19 -6.82 -12.54
N ALA A 282 4.05 -5.86 -12.24
CA ALA A 282 5.30 -5.64 -12.97
C ALA A 282 6.31 -6.79 -12.83
N VAL A 283 6.31 -7.49 -11.68
CA VAL A 283 7.30 -8.53 -11.37
C VAL A 283 6.76 -9.94 -11.66
N ALA A 284 5.51 -10.21 -11.27
CA ALA A 284 4.94 -11.55 -11.35
C ALA A 284 4.11 -11.79 -12.60
N LEU A 285 3.48 -10.76 -13.19
CA LEU A 285 2.60 -10.93 -14.35
C LEU A 285 3.30 -10.57 -15.66
N GLU A 286 3.76 -9.33 -15.80
CA GLU A 286 4.28 -8.80 -17.07
C GLU A 286 5.40 -9.64 -17.71
N PRO A 287 6.44 -10.10 -16.97
CA PRO A 287 7.56 -10.81 -17.56
C PRO A 287 7.19 -12.21 -18.10
N HIS A 288 6.09 -12.78 -17.62
CA HIS A 288 5.74 -14.18 -17.89
C HIS A 288 4.51 -14.33 -18.79
N LEU A 289 3.71 -13.27 -18.96
CA LEU A 289 2.42 -13.34 -19.63
C LEU A 289 2.51 -13.83 -21.08
N ASP A 290 3.35 -13.21 -21.90
CA ASP A 290 3.53 -13.61 -23.31
C ASP A 290 4.06 -15.05 -23.42
N ARG A 291 5.04 -15.40 -22.57
CA ARG A 291 5.65 -16.73 -22.55
C ARG A 291 4.63 -17.82 -22.22
N ILE A 292 3.78 -17.61 -21.20
CA ILE A 292 2.79 -18.60 -20.77
C ILE A 292 1.69 -18.75 -21.81
N ILE A 293 1.15 -17.62 -22.31
CA ILE A 293 0.08 -17.64 -23.30
C ILE A 293 0.56 -18.35 -24.58
N ARG A 294 1.78 -18.08 -25.06
CA ARG A 294 2.34 -18.76 -26.24
C ARG A 294 2.64 -20.24 -26.01
N ARG A 295 3.13 -20.60 -24.82
CA ARG A 295 3.41 -22.01 -24.48
C ARG A 295 2.11 -22.81 -24.44
N ASP A 296 1.05 -22.19 -23.92
CA ASP A 296 -0.23 -22.85 -23.63
C ASP A 296 -1.38 -22.32 -24.50
N THR A 297 -1.09 -21.90 -25.75
CA THR A 297 -2.10 -21.36 -26.67
C THR A 297 -3.26 -22.34 -26.87
N GLN A 298 -2.97 -23.64 -26.85
CA GLN A 298 -3.97 -24.69 -27.01
C GLN A 298 -4.96 -24.73 -25.84
N SER A 299 -4.55 -24.41 -24.61
CA SER A 299 -5.52 -24.27 -23.50
C SER A 299 -6.45 -23.09 -23.73
N VAL A 300 -5.93 -21.95 -24.20
CA VAL A 300 -6.75 -20.77 -24.51
C VAL A 300 -7.73 -21.08 -25.65
N PHE A 301 -7.29 -21.81 -26.67
CA PHE A 301 -8.16 -22.26 -27.75
C PHE A 301 -9.26 -23.18 -27.22
N LYS A 302 -8.93 -24.13 -26.33
CA LYS A 302 -9.93 -24.98 -25.68
C LYS A 302 -10.95 -24.17 -24.87
N LEU A 303 -10.53 -23.13 -24.14
CA LEU A 303 -11.47 -22.25 -23.43
C LEU A 303 -12.44 -21.54 -24.40
N LEU A 304 -11.92 -21.11 -25.55
CA LEU A 304 -12.72 -20.50 -26.62
C LEU A 304 -13.63 -21.53 -27.32
N ASP A 305 -13.18 -22.78 -27.45
CA ASP A 305 -13.89 -23.89 -28.07
C ASP A 305 -15.01 -24.46 -27.17
N ASP A 306 -14.73 -24.62 -25.89
CA ASP A 306 -15.67 -25.17 -24.90
C ASP A 306 -16.67 -24.09 -24.42
N GLY A 307 -16.36 -22.80 -24.63
CA GLY A 307 -17.21 -21.69 -24.23
C GLY A 307 -17.18 -21.41 -22.73
N THR A 308 -16.09 -21.76 -22.04
CA THR A 308 -15.91 -21.59 -20.60
C THR A 308 -15.67 -20.12 -20.25
N THR A 309 -16.75 -19.33 -20.14
CA THR A 309 -16.71 -17.88 -19.98
C THR A 309 -16.09 -17.41 -18.66
N GLY A 310 -16.18 -18.22 -17.60
CA GLY A 310 -15.58 -17.90 -16.29
C GLY A 310 -14.06 -17.84 -16.35
N ASP A 311 -13.42 -18.92 -16.81
CA ASP A 311 -11.96 -19.04 -16.90
C ASP A 311 -11.38 -18.07 -17.93
N LEU A 312 -12.05 -17.92 -19.07
CA LEU A 312 -11.68 -16.92 -20.07
C LEU A 312 -11.77 -15.50 -19.51
N GLY A 313 -12.79 -15.21 -18.70
CA GLY A 313 -12.93 -13.94 -17.99
C GLY A 313 -11.80 -13.68 -17.00
N ILE A 314 -11.35 -14.71 -16.27
CA ILE A 314 -10.18 -14.61 -15.38
C ILE A 314 -8.92 -14.26 -16.19
N VAL A 315 -8.68 -14.95 -17.30
CA VAL A 315 -7.52 -14.69 -18.17
C VAL A 315 -7.59 -13.27 -18.74
N TYR A 316 -8.73 -12.85 -19.30
CA TYR A 316 -8.91 -11.52 -19.88
C TYR A 316 -8.77 -10.39 -18.85
N GLN A 317 -9.39 -10.53 -17.67
CA GLN A 317 -9.28 -9.50 -16.63
C GLN A 317 -7.85 -9.40 -16.08
N THR A 318 -7.14 -10.53 -15.97
CA THR A 318 -5.76 -10.55 -15.47
C THR A 318 -4.82 -9.94 -16.49
N THR A 319 -4.95 -10.30 -17.78
CA THR A 319 -4.12 -9.72 -18.85
C THR A 319 -4.30 -8.21 -18.96
N LYS A 320 -5.50 -7.69 -18.72
CA LYS A 320 -5.79 -6.24 -18.72
C LYS A 320 -5.01 -5.45 -17.67
N LEU A 321 -4.53 -6.10 -16.60
CA LEU A 321 -3.68 -5.45 -15.59
C LEU A 321 -2.27 -5.18 -16.13
N ALA A 322 -1.79 -5.96 -17.09
CA ALA A 322 -0.48 -5.80 -17.72
C ALA A 322 -0.55 -4.83 -18.90
N MET A 323 0.50 -4.02 -19.12
CA MET A 323 0.49 -3.02 -20.19
C MET A 323 0.31 -3.62 -21.61
N GLU A 324 1.00 -4.73 -21.90
CA GLU A 324 0.93 -5.40 -23.20
C GLU A 324 -0.05 -6.60 -23.22
N GLY A 325 -0.69 -6.90 -22.09
CA GLY A 325 -1.54 -8.09 -21.94
C GLY A 325 -2.74 -8.15 -22.89
N PRO A 326 -3.52 -7.07 -23.07
CA PRO A 326 -4.62 -7.05 -24.02
C PRO A 326 -4.17 -7.35 -25.45
N LYS A 327 -3.04 -6.77 -25.89
CA LYS A 327 -2.48 -6.97 -27.24
C LYS A 327 -2.07 -8.42 -27.48
N ILE A 328 -1.52 -9.09 -26.47
CA ILE A 328 -1.15 -10.51 -26.57
C ILE A 328 -2.41 -11.36 -26.77
N LEU A 329 -3.45 -11.10 -25.97
CA LEU A 329 -4.70 -11.86 -26.05
C LEU A 329 -5.47 -11.59 -27.36
N LEU A 330 -5.45 -10.33 -27.85
CA LEU A 330 -6.01 -9.95 -29.15
C LEU A 330 -5.40 -10.80 -30.28
N LYS A 331 -4.07 -10.93 -30.31
CA LYS A 331 -3.38 -11.77 -31.32
C LYS A 331 -3.78 -13.23 -31.23
N VAL A 332 -3.90 -13.80 -30.03
CA VAL A 332 -4.33 -15.19 -29.84
C VAL A 332 -5.77 -15.38 -30.32
N MET A 333 -6.64 -14.40 -30.08
CA MET A 333 -8.01 -14.45 -30.60
C MET A 333 -8.07 -14.32 -32.12
N GLU A 334 -7.24 -13.48 -32.74
CA GLU A 334 -7.10 -13.41 -34.20
C GLU A 334 -6.64 -14.76 -34.78
N GLU A 335 -5.64 -15.38 -34.18
CA GLU A 335 -5.11 -16.69 -34.57
C GLU A 335 -6.18 -17.79 -34.47
N TRP A 336 -6.91 -17.82 -33.35
CA TRP A 336 -8.01 -18.78 -33.14
C TRP A 336 -9.15 -18.58 -34.15
N LEU A 337 -9.62 -17.34 -34.34
CA LEU A 337 -10.68 -17.04 -35.30
C LEU A 337 -10.26 -17.39 -36.73
N SER A 338 -9.02 -17.08 -37.11
CA SER A 338 -8.48 -17.41 -38.44
C SER A 338 -8.38 -18.92 -38.65
N ALA A 339 -7.94 -19.68 -37.63
CA ALA A 339 -7.89 -21.13 -37.68
C ALA A 339 -9.30 -21.75 -37.76
N ALA A 340 -10.23 -21.31 -36.92
CA ALA A 340 -11.60 -21.81 -36.87
C ALA A 340 -12.33 -21.56 -38.20
N THR A 341 -12.27 -20.34 -38.73
CA THR A 341 -12.87 -19.99 -40.03
C THR A 341 -12.19 -20.74 -41.19
N GLY A 342 -10.86 -20.88 -41.19
CA GLY A 342 -10.12 -21.64 -42.19
C GLY A 342 -10.53 -23.12 -42.26
N VAL A 343 -10.72 -23.78 -41.12
CA VAL A 343 -11.21 -25.18 -41.06
C VAL A 343 -12.62 -25.30 -41.64
N LEU A 344 -13.51 -24.36 -41.31
CA LEU A 344 -14.89 -24.34 -41.82
C LEU A 344 -14.92 -24.15 -43.33
N LEU A 345 -14.14 -23.21 -43.87
CA LEU A 345 -14.09 -22.91 -45.30
C LEU A 345 -13.41 -24.01 -46.13
N GLY A 346 -12.36 -24.63 -45.57
CA GLY A 346 -11.62 -25.73 -46.20
C GLY A 346 -12.33 -27.08 -46.18
N SER A 347 -13.43 -27.22 -45.43
CA SER A 347 -14.23 -28.44 -45.41
C SER A 347 -14.85 -28.74 -46.79
N SER A 348 -15.06 -30.03 -47.12
CA SER A 348 -15.79 -30.45 -48.32
C SER A 348 -17.32 -30.32 -48.19
N ALA A 349 -17.79 -29.60 -47.17
CA ALA A 349 -19.20 -29.42 -46.88
C ALA A 349 -19.90 -28.54 -47.93
N THR A 350 -21.23 -28.65 -48.01
CA THR A 350 -22.05 -27.81 -48.89
C THR A 350 -22.00 -26.33 -48.45
N ALA A 351 -22.25 -25.40 -49.39
CA ALA A 351 -22.30 -23.97 -49.09
C ALA A 351 -23.28 -23.62 -47.94
N GLU A 352 -24.41 -24.34 -47.87
CA GLU A 352 -25.39 -24.23 -46.78
C GLU A 352 -24.82 -24.61 -45.41
N SER A 353 -24.08 -25.73 -45.34
CA SER A 353 -23.45 -26.17 -44.09
C SER A 353 -22.37 -25.18 -43.65
N LYS A 354 -21.56 -24.68 -44.59
CA LYS A 354 -20.51 -23.69 -44.31
C LYS A 354 -21.09 -22.39 -43.76
N LEU A 355 -22.15 -21.87 -44.38
CA LEU A 355 -22.83 -20.67 -43.93
C LEU A 355 -23.43 -20.86 -42.52
N LEU A 356 -24.08 -21.99 -42.27
CA LEU A 356 -24.65 -22.32 -40.97
C LEU A 356 -23.59 -22.38 -39.87
N ASP A 357 -22.46 -23.03 -40.14
CA ASP A 357 -21.38 -23.17 -39.16
C ASP A 357 -20.66 -21.84 -38.88
N LEU A 358 -20.50 -20.98 -39.89
CA LEU A 358 -19.99 -19.61 -39.71
C LEU A 358 -20.89 -18.75 -38.81
N ILE A 359 -22.22 -18.86 -38.96
CA ILE A 359 -23.17 -18.13 -38.12
C ILE A 359 -23.21 -18.67 -36.70
N ARG A 360 -23.11 -19.99 -36.52
CA ARG A 360 -22.96 -20.59 -35.19
C ARG A 360 -21.70 -20.09 -34.49
N LEU A 361 -20.59 -20.02 -35.22
CA LEU A 361 -19.34 -19.46 -34.72
C LEU A 361 -19.52 -17.98 -34.32
N ASP A 362 -20.21 -17.17 -35.14
CA ASP A 362 -20.47 -15.76 -34.85
C ASP A 362 -21.33 -15.56 -33.60
N ILE A 363 -22.41 -16.32 -33.44
CA ILE A 363 -23.25 -16.28 -32.23
C ILE A 363 -22.41 -16.65 -31.00
N LYS A 364 -21.59 -17.69 -31.09
CA LYS A 364 -20.71 -18.12 -30.00
C LYS A 364 -19.71 -17.04 -29.62
N VAL A 365 -19.04 -16.44 -30.60
CA VAL A 365 -18.03 -15.40 -30.40
C VAL A 365 -18.67 -14.13 -29.82
N TYR A 366 -19.86 -13.77 -30.28
CA TYR A 366 -20.63 -12.65 -29.73
C TYR A 366 -20.99 -12.88 -28.25
N ASN A 367 -21.41 -14.09 -27.88
CA ASN A 367 -21.68 -14.45 -26.49
C ASN A 367 -20.42 -14.40 -25.62
N LEU A 368 -19.28 -14.90 -26.13
CA LEU A 368 -17.99 -14.83 -25.44
C LEU A 368 -17.55 -13.37 -25.21
N HIS A 369 -17.74 -12.51 -26.23
CA HIS A 369 -17.43 -11.09 -26.15
C HIS A 369 -18.23 -10.37 -25.05
N GLY A 370 -19.54 -10.63 -24.98
CA GLY A 370 -20.39 -10.05 -23.96
C GLY A 370 -20.10 -10.56 -22.54
N GLN A 371 -19.87 -11.86 -22.38
CA GLN A 371 -19.81 -12.50 -21.06
C GLN A 371 -18.41 -12.55 -20.45
N ALA A 372 -17.37 -12.86 -21.23
CA ALA A 372 -16.01 -13.04 -20.74
C ALA A 372 -15.12 -11.83 -21.02
N LEU A 373 -15.31 -11.17 -22.17
CA LEU A 373 -14.43 -10.09 -22.63
C LEU A 373 -14.98 -8.69 -22.32
N ILE A 374 -16.04 -8.59 -21.52
CA ILE A 374 -16.59 -7.33 -21.01
C ILE A 374 -16.88 -6.31 -22.15
N SER A 375 -17.32 -6.81 -23.31
CA SER A 375 -17.61 -5.99 -24.49
C SER A 375 -16.45 -5.10 -24.95
N ASP A 376 -15.21 -5.61 -24.93
CA ASP A 376 -14.02 -4.90 -25.38
C ASP A 376 -14.12 -4.44 -26.86
N PRO A 377 -13.99 -3.13 -27.16
CA PRO A 377 -14.17 -2.62 -28.52
C PRO A 377 -13.08 -3.08 -29.50
N ASP A 378 -11.87 -3.39 -29.04
CA ASP A 378 -10.80 -3.86 -29.92
C ASP A 378 -11.00 -5.34 -30.28
N MET A 379 -11.53 -6.14 -29.35
CA MET A 379 -12.00 -7.49 -29.64
C MET A 379 -13.15 -7.49 -30.65
N GLU A 380 -14.10 -6.57 -30.51
CA GLU A 380 -15.23 -6.42 -31.45
C GLU A 380 -14.75 -6.13 -32.87
N LYS A 381 -13.77 -5.22 -33.04
CA LYS A 381 -13.18 -4.91 -34.35
C LYS A 381 -12.58 -6.13 -35.02
N ILE A 382 -11.88 -6.99 -34.28
CA ILE A 382 -11.28 -8.22 -34.82
C ILE A 382 -12.37 -9.19 -35.27
N ILE A 383 -13.40 -9.39 -34.45
CA ILE A 383 -14.53 -10.26 -34.78
C ILE A 383 -15.19 -9.79 -36.07
N ILE A 384 -15.43 -8.48 -36.21
CA ILE A 384 -15.98 -7.88 -37.44
C ILE A 384 -15.02 -8.08 -38.62
N THR A 385 -13.73 -7.81 -38.43
CA THR A 385 -12.75 -7.84 -39.52
C THR A 385 -12.57 -9.25 -40.08
N ILE A 386 -12.50 -10.27 -39.23
CA ILE A 386 -12.24 -11.65 -39.66
C ILE A 386 -13.57 -12.35 -39.99
N LEU A 387 -14.48 -12.45 -39.03
CA LEU A 387 -15.64 -13.34 -39.18
C LEU A 387 -16.73 -12.75 -40.07
N VAL A 388 -17.05 -11.46 -39.89
CA VAL A 388 -18.08 -10.80 -40.72
C VAL A 388 -17.62 -10.67 -42.17
N SER A 389 -16.33 -10.44 -42.42
CA SER A 389 -15.81 -10.40 -43.80
C SER A 389 -15.94 -11.76 -44.50
N GLN A 390 -15.67 -12.87 -43.81
CA GLN A 390 -15.85 -14.22 -44.36
C GLN A 390 -17.33 -14.55 -44.60
N ILE A 391 -18.23 -14.18 -43.68
CA ILE A 391 -19.68 -14.37 -43.86
C ILE A 391 -20.18 -13.58 -45.08
N LYS A 392 -19.76 -12.31 -45.21
CA LYS A 392 -20.08 -11.48 -46.38
C LYS A 392 -19.56 -12.11 -47.67
N GLY A 393 -18.28 -12.52 -47.69
CA GLY A 393 -17.68 -13.18 -48.85
C GLY A 393 -18.42 -14.46 -49.26
N SER A 394 -18.82 -15.29 -48.29
CA SER A 394 -19.59 -16.50 -48.54
C SER A 394 -20.96 -16.17 -49.15
N LEU A 395 -21.70 -15.22 -48.56
CA LEU A 395 -23.01 -14.80 -49.02
C LEU A 395 -23.01 -14.05 -50.37
N SER A 396 -21.90 -13.42 -50.76
CA SER A 396 -21.76 -12.77 -52.07
C SER A 396 -21.48 -13.75 -53.22
N SER A 397 -21.19 -15.02 -52.93
CA SER A 397 -21.02 -16.06 -53.97
C SER A 397 -22.37 -16.56 -54.50
N SER A 398 -22.40 -17.05 -55.75
CA SER A 398 -23.64 -17.60 -56.33
C SER A 398 -24.22 -18.76 -55.51
N GLU A 399 -23.36 -19.63 -55.00
CA GLU A 399 -23.72 -20.74 -54.12
C GLU A 399 -24.21 -20.26 -52.74
N GLY A 400 -23.63 -19.18 -52.21
CA GLY A 400 -24.05 -18.57 -50.95
C GLY A 400 -25.40 -17.86 -51.02
N ILE A 401 -25.70 -17.19 -52.14
CA ILE A 401 -27.03 -16.59 -52.38
C ILE A 401 -28.10 -17.68 -52.46
N GLU A 402 -27.80 -18.80 -53.14
CA GLU A 402 -28.71 -19.95 -53.20
C GLU A 402 -28.91 -20.59 -51.83
N ALA A 403 -27.83 -20.77 -51.06
CA ALA A 403 -27.88 -21.25 -49.68
C ALA A 403 -28.74 -20.35 -48.78
N TRP A 404 -28.59 -19.04 -48.89
CA TRP A 404 -29.38 -18.05 -48.16
C TRP A 404 -30.87 -18.13 -48.52
N ARG A 405 -31.21 -18.23 -49.82
CA ARG A 405 -32.61 -18.40 -50.28
C ARG A 405 -33.24 -19.71 -49.79
N ASN A 406 -32.46 -20.80 -49.77
CA ASN A 406 -32.92 -22.07 -49.21
C ASN A 406 -33.17 -21.98 -47.70
N PHE A 407 -32.39 -21.15 -46.99
CA PHE A 407 -32.60 -20.83 -45.59
C PHE A 407 -33.88 -20.02 -45.35
N GLU A 408 -34.11 -18.94 -46.10
CA GLU A 408 -35.36 -18.15 -46.00
C GLU A 408 -36.61 -18.96 -46.34
N ALA A 409 -36.50 -19.87 -47.31
CA ALA A 409 -37.59 -20.77 -47.69
C ALA A 409 -37.85 -21.89 -46.67
N GLY A 410 -37.10 -21.95 -45.56
CA GLY A 410 -37.28 -22.94 -44.50
C GLY A 410 -36.91 -24.36 -44.90
N LYS A 411 -36.05 -24.54 -45.91
CA LYS A 411 -35.72 -25.86 -46.48
C LYS A 411 -34.65 -26.63 -45.72
N LEU A 412 -33.95 -25.98 -44.78
CA LEU A 412 -32.92 -26.61 -43.93
C LEU A 412 -33.49 -26.95 -42.55
N GLY A 413 -33.66 -28.24 -42.27
CA GLY A 413 -34.24 -28.73 -41.00
C GLY A 413 -33.44 -28.41 -39.73
N SER A 414 -32.15 -28.07 -39.85
CA SER A 414 -31.24 -27.72 -38.74
C SER A 414 -31.19 -26.21 -38.43
N ALA A 415 -31.92 -25.39 -39.18
CA ALA A 415 -31.97 -23.93 -39.12
C ALA A 415 -33.00 -23.36 -38.12
N ASN A 416 -33.77 -24.20 -37.43
CA ASN A 416 -34.97 -23.76 -36.71
C ASN A 416 -34.71 -23.00 -35.40
N GLU A 417 -33.45 -22.77 -35.02
CA GLU A 417 -33.14 -21.92 -33.88
C GLU A 417 -33.39 -20.44 -34.23
N PRO A 418 -34.27 -19.72 -33.49
CA PRO A 418 -34.64 -18.34 -33.81
C PRO A 418 -33.43 -17.41 -33.93
N VAL A 419 -32.43 -17.60 -33.06
CA VAL A 419 -31.20 -16.79 -33.01
C VAL A 419 -30.38 -16.93 -34.30
N ILE A 420 -30.30 -18.13 -34.88
CA ILE A 420 -29.59 -18.38 -36.13
C ILE A 420 -30.32 -17.66 -37.26
N VAL A 421 -31.64 -17.83 -37.37
CA VAL A 421 -32.47 -17.22 -38.42
C VAL A 421 -32.35 -15.70 -38.40
N ASP A 422 -32.44 -15.08 -37.22
CA ASP A 422 -32.33 -13.63 -37.09
C ASP A 422 -30.94 -13.13 -37.48
N ARG A 423 -29.89 -13.89 -37.14
CA ARG A 423 -28.52 -13.54 -37.52
C ARG A 423 -28.26 -13.69 -39.02
N ILE A 424 -28.84 -14.70 -39.67
CA ILE A 424 -28.80 -14.86 -41.13
C ILE A 424 -29.47 -13.66 -41.81
N ARG A 425 -30.69 -13.30 -41.37
CA ARG A 425 -31.43 -12.16 -41.93
C ARG A 425 -30.67 -10.85 -41.76
N PHE A 426 -30.04 -10.65 -40.61
CA PHE A 426 -29.18 -9.48 -40.36
C PHE A 426 -28.09 -9.37 -41.44
N TYR A 427 -27.31 -10.42 -41.68
CA TYR A 427 -26.26 -10.39 -42.70
C TYR A 427 -26.80 -10.28 -44.13
N GLY A 428 -27.90 -10.98 -44.45
CA GLY A 428 -28.56 -10.87 -45.75
C GLY A 428 -29.03 -9.44 -46.04
N SER A 429 -29.57 -8.75 -45.03
CA SER A 429 -30.01 -7.35 -45.16
C SER A 429 -28.85 -6.37 -45.34
N MET A 430 -27.65 -6.68 -44.83
CA MET A 430 -26.46 -5.85 -45.06
C MET A 430 -25.97 -5.95 -46.51
N ILE A 431 -26.02 -7.13 -47.11
CA ILE A 431 -25.49 -7.37 -48.45
C ILE A 431 -26.48 -6.90 -49.52
N MET A 432 -27.78 -7.15 -49.32
CA MET A 432 -28.83 -6.71 -50.25
C MET A 432 -29.12 -5.19 -50.19
N ARG A 433 -28.47 -4.45 -49.28
CA ARG A 433 -28.53 -2.98 -49.20
C ARG A 433 -27.31 -2.28 -49.79
N GLU A 434 -26.28 -2.99 -50.27
CA GLU A 434 -25.24 -2.37 -51.11
C GLU A 434 -25.88 -2.02 -52.47
N PRO A 435 -25.86 -0.75 -52.88
CA PRO A 435 -26.81 -0.24 -53.86
C PRO A 435 -26.52 -0.74 -55.27
N GLU A 436 -27.59 -1.01 -56.00
CA GLU A 436 -27.69 -1.12 -57.47
C GLU A 436 -27.30 0.20 -58.19
N GLY A 437 -26.31 0.94 -57.68
CA GLY A 437 -25.93 2.29 -58.12
C GLY A 437 -24.73 2.40 -59.06
N GLU A 438 -24.15 1.29 -59.52
CA GLU A 438 -23.07 1.29 -60.55
C GLU A 438 -23.38 0.34 -61.71
N ARG A 439 -24.65 0.28 -62.13
CA ARG A 439 -25.04 -0.30 -63.42
C ARG A 439 -26.01 0.61 -64.16
N GLU A 440 -25.57 1.82 -64.47
CA GLU A 440 -26.14 2.62 -65.57
C GLU A 440 -25.17 3.76 -65.96
N ASN A 441 -24.17 3.42 -66.78
CA ASN A 441 -23.80 4.10 -68.04
C ASN A 441 -22.55 3.48 -68.67
#